data_AF-A0A653LZ00-F1
#
_entry.id   AF-A0A653LZ00-F1
#
_cell.length_a   1.000
_cell.length_b   1.000
_cell.length_c   1.000
_cell.angle_alpha   90.00
_cell.angle_beta   90.00
_cell.angle_gamma   90.00
#
_symmetry.space_group_name_H-M   'P 1'
#
loop_
_entity.id
_entity.type
_entity.pdbx_description
1 polymer ?
#
loop_
_entity_poly.entity_id
_entity_poly.type
_entity_poly.pdbx_seq_one_letter_code
_entity_poly.pdbx_strand_id
1 'polypeptide(L)'
;MVQHHSSRRRRPAPKTRNAPRDSTMTMAGDSAGAEARRQRSRAQELRRQAHDAEQLAARFEIAERTESETARILAPLAGIGYHLLADRRWSGSGTAQVDMVVVGRAGVVIVDTKTWRGRGPRRPDHPRPRGRHRRHRPPRRPRVQHRGSIGGHGPGAR
;
A
#
# COMPACT_ATOMS: atom_id res chain seq x y z
N MET A 1 -84.85 48.81 -50.68
CA MET A 1 -83.97 49.85 -50.12
C MET A 1 -83.27 49.24 -48.91
N VAL A 2 -81.96 48.99 -49.01
CA VAL A 2 -80.91 48.85 -47.97
C VAL A 2 -81.37 48.25 -46.61
N GLN A 3 -80.84 47.12 -46.12
CA GLN A 3 -79.57 47.14 -45.38
C GLN A 3 -78.94 45.77 -45.14
N HIS A 4 -77.62 45.84 -45.01
CA HIS A 4 -76.61 44.79 -44.96
C HIS A 4 -76.74 43.81 -43.79
N HIS A 5 -76.55 42.52 -44.08
CA HIS A 5 -76.26 41.49 -43.10
C HIS A 5 -74.82 41.62 -42.60
N SER A 6 -74.64 42.14 -41.38
CA SER A 6 -73.35 42.12 -40.66
C SER A 6 -73.18 40.82 -39.88
N SER A 7 -72.49 39.84 -40.46
CA SER A 7 -72.02 38.65 -39.71
C SER A 7 -70.80 38.99 -38.86
N ARG A 8 -71.03 39.27 -37.57
CA ARG A 8 -69.98 39.34 -36.54
C ARG A 8 -69.33 37.96 -36.37
N ARG A 9 -68.05 37.84 -36.73
CA ARG A 9 -67.21 36.66 -36.42
C ARG A 9 -67.12 36.46 -34.90
N ARG A 10 -67.59 35.30 -34.42
CA ARG A 10 -67.42 34.88 -33.02
C ARG A 10 -65.95 34.53 -32.77
N ARG A 11 -65.31 35.18 -31.79
CA ARG A 11 -64.02 34.77 -31.22
C ARG A 11 -64.24 33.49 -30.37
N PRO A 12 -63.40 32.44 -30.49
CA PRO A 12 -63.39 31.38 -29.50
C PRO A 12 -62.58 31.79 -28.27
N ALA A 13 -63.11 31.52 -27.09
CA ALA A 13 -62.44 31.72 -25.80
C ALA A 13 -61.30 30.70 -25.60
N PRO A 14 -60.21 31.05 -24.88
CA PRO A 14 -59.14 30.10 -24.58
C PRO A 14 -59.62 29.08 -23.54
N LYS A 15 -59.61 27.80 -23.92
CA LYS A 15 -59.95 26.68 -23.05
C LYS A 15 -58.76 26.41 -22.13
N THR A 16 -58.82 26.94 -20.91
CA THR A 16 -57.93 26.57 -19.80
C THR A 16 -58.10 25.08 -19.52
N ARG A 17 -57.06 24.30 -19.83
CA ARG A 17 -56.96 22.91 -19.40
C ARG A 17 -55.81 22.83 -18.41
N ASN A 18 -56.16 22.94 -17.13
CA ASN A 18 -55.27 22.67 -16.01
C ASN A 18 -54.85 21.19 -16.10
N ALA A 19 -53.62 20.94 -16.53
CA ALA A 19 -52.92 19.71 -16.20
C ALA A 19 -52.29 19.90 -14.81
N PRO A 20 -52.46 18.96 -13.86
CA PRO A 20 -51.67 19.01 -12.64
C PRO A 20 -50.20 18.87 -13.05
N ARG A 21 -49.41 19.91 -12.75
CA ARG A 21 -47.97 19.76 -12.69
C ARG A 21 -47.72 18.87 -11.48
N ASP A 22 -47.43 17.59 -11.71
CA ASP A 22 -46.61 16.81 -10.80
C ASP A 22 -45.22 17.46 -10.79
N SER A 23 -45.15 18.64 -10.17
CA SER A 23 -43.94 19.16 -9.62
C SER A 23 -43.61 18.20 -8.49
N THR A 24 -42.79 17.22 -8.82
CA THR A 24 -41.82 16.63 -7.93
C THR A 24 -41.06 17.78 -7.27
N MET A 25 -41.68 18.33 -6.24
CA MET A 25 -41.08 19.20 -5.26
C MET A 25 -40.12 18.28 -4.51
N THR A 26 -38.98 17.99 -5.13
CA THR A 26 -37.82 17.40 -4.48
C THR A 26 -37.48 18.35 -3.35
N MET A 27 -37.95 18.00 -2.16
CA MET A 27 -37.84 18.82 -0.96
C MET A 27 -36.37 19.14 -0.77
N ALA A 28 -36.02 20.43 -0.64
CA ALA A 28 -34.67 20.87 -0.35
C ALA A 28 -34.09 20.26 0.94
N GLY A 29 -34.93 19.65 1.80
CA GLY A 29 -34.54 18.86 2.97
C GLY A 29 -34.12 17.42 2.67
N ASP A 30 -34.65 16.78 1.62
CA ASP A 30 -34.29 15.40 1.26
C ASP A 30 -32.87 15.34 0.67
N SER A 31 -32.49 16.36 -0.10
CA SER A 31 -31.14 16.52 -0.64
C SER A 31 -30.12 16.88 0.44
N ALA A 32 -30.46 17.79 1.36
CA ALA A 32 -29.61 18.16 2.49
C ALA A 32 -29.42 17.01 3.50
N GLY A 33 -30.49 16.27 3.82
CA GLY A 33 -30.43 15.10 4.70
C GLY A 33 -29.64 13.94 4.09
N ALA A 34 -29.78 13.71 2.79
CA ALA A 34 -28.98 12.72 2.07
C ALA A 34 -27.50 13.12 2.01
N GLU A 35 -27.20 14.40 1.76
CA GLU A 35 -25.82 14.92 1.78
C GLU A 35 -25.21 14.83 3.17
N ALA A 36 -25.94 15.19 4.22
CA ALA A 36 -25.49 15.06 5.61
C ALA A 36 -25.13 13.60 5.96
N ARG A 37 -25.93 12.62 5.50
CA ARG A 37 -25.61 11.20 5.67
C ARG A 37 -24.34 10.81 4.92
N ARG A 38 -24.18 11.23 3.67
CA ARG A 38 -22.95 10.99 2.88
C ARG A 38 -21.71 11.55 3.57
N GLN A 39 -21.76 12.80 4.03
CA GLN A 39 -20.64 13.45 4.71
C GLN A 39 -20.32 12.78 6.05
N ARG A 40 -21.33 12.34 6.81
CA ARG A 40 -21.11 11.56 8.05
C ARG A 40 -20.43 10.22 7.77
N SER A 41 -20.87 9.48 6.75
CA SER A 41 -20.22 8.23 6.36
C SER A 41 -18.78 8.45 5.91
N ARG A 42 -18.53 9.51 5.13
CA ARG A 42 -17.17 9.92 4.72
C ARG A 42 -16.29 10.26 5.92
N ALA A 43 -16.82 11.00 6.90
CA ALA A 43 -16.10 11.33 8.12
C ALA A 43 -15.78 10.09 8.97
N GLN A 44 -16.68 9.11 9.03
CA GLN A 44 -16.42 7.84 9.72
C GLN A 44 -15.31 7.04 9.03
N GLU A 45 -15.32 6.99 7.71
CA GLU A 45 -14.29 6.30 6.94
C GLU A 45 -12.91 6.94 7.12
N LEU A 46 -12.83 8.27 7.04
CA LEU A 46 -11.58 9.00 7.28
C LEU A 46 -11.04 8.77 8.70
N ARG A 47 -11.91 8.69 9.71
CA ARG A 47 -11.47 8.37 11.09
C ARG A 47 -10.90 6.96 11.22
N ARG A 48 -11.48 5.98 10.51
CA ARG A 48 -10.93 4.61 10.48
C ARG A 48 -9.54 4.60 9.85
N GLN A 49 -9.40 5.27 8.70
CA GLN A 49 -8.11 5.38 8.02
C GLN A 49 -7.06 6.09 8.88
N ALA A 50 -7.44 7.16 9.59
CA ALA A 50 -6.57 7.85 10.52
C ALA A 50 -6.11 6.94 11.66
N HIS A 51 -7.03 6.21 12.29
CA HIS A 51 -6.70 5.25 13.34
C HIS A 51 -5.77 4.15 12.83
N ASP A 52 -6.02 3.58 11.64
CA ASP A 52 -5.16 2.54 11.09
C ASP A 52 -3.75 3.07 10.76
N ALA A 53 -3.65 4.31 10.28
CA ALA A 53 -2.38 4.98 10.04
C ALA A 53 -1.63 5.26 11.36
N GLU A 54 -2.31 5.74 12.41
CA GLU A 54 -1.74 5.95 13.75
C GLU A 54 -1.20 4.64 14.34
N GLN A 55 -1.97 3.55 14.22
CA GLN A 55 -1.54 2.24 14.72
C GLN A 55 -0.35 1.68 13.94
N LEU A 56 -0.25 1.98 12.65
CA LEU A 56 0.91 1.64 11.83
C LEU A 56 2.13 2.49 12.20
N ALA A 57 1.95 3.80 12.39
CA ALA A 57 2.99 4.72 12.84
C ALA A 57 3.54 4.28 14.21
N ALA A 58 2.68 3.98 15.18
CA ALA A 58 3.09 3.49 16.50
C ALA A 58 3.91 2.19 16.42
N ARG A 59 3.62 1.30 15.46
CA ARG A 59 4.43 0.08 15.24
C ARG A 59 5.81 0.43 14.69
N PHE A 60 5.90 1.38 13.76
CA PHE A 60 7.17 1.85 13.24
C PHE A 60 7.99 2.59 14.29
N GLU A 61 7.37 3.44 15.11
CA GLU A 61 8.03 4.14 16.22
C GLU A 61 8.59 3.17 17.25
N ILE A 62 7.86 2.09 17.59
CA ILE A 62 8.38 1.05 18.49
C ILE A 62 9.60 0.35 17.88
N ALA A 63 9.56 0.06 16.57
CA ALA A 63 10.70 -0.55 15.87
C ALA A 63 11.91 0.39 15.88
N GLU A 64 11.73 1.64 15.45
CA GLU A 64 12.77 2.68 15.43
C GLU A 64 13.39 2.90 16.81
N ARG A 65 12.56 2.94 17.87
CA ARG A 65 13.02 3.09 19.25
C ARG A 65 13.86 1.90 19.72
N THR A 66 13.48 0.68 19.32
CA THR A 66 14.22 -0.54 19.66
C THR A 66 15.57 -0.59 18.96
N GLU A 67 15.61 -0.23 17.68
CA GLU A 67 16.84 -0.10 16.89
C GLU A 67 17.75 0.96 17.50
N SER A 68 17.20 2.14 17.80
CA SER A 68 17.93 3.24 18.44
C SER A 68 18.51 2.86 19.80
N GLU A 69 17.76 2.13 20.63
CA GLU A 69 18.23 1.63 21.92
C GLU A 69 19.35 0.61 21.77
N THR A 70 19.22 -0.33 20.83
CA THR A 70 20.28 -1.29 20.52
C THR A 70 21.55 -0.56 20.04
N ALA A 71 21.42 0.49 19.23
CA ALA A 71 22.54 1.28 18.75
C ALA A 71 23.29 1.93 19.92
N ARG A 72 22.54 2.48 20.89
CA ARG A 72 23.10 3.10 22.10
C ARG A 72 23.85 2.09 22.97
N ILE A 73 23.31 0.88 23.12
CA ILE A 73 23.98 -0.20 23.86
C ILE A 73 25.30 -0.60 23.18
N LEU A 74 25.34 -0.59 21.86
CA LEU A 74 26.53 -0.95 21.08
C LEU A 74 27.54 0.19 20.91
N ALA A 75 27.13 1.44 21.09
CA ALA A 75 27.98 2.63 20.89
C ALA A 75 29.35 2.57 21.62
N PRO A 76 29.47 2.07 22.86
CA PRO A 76 30.76 1.96 23.54
C PRO A 76 31.79 1.07 22.81
N LEU A 77 31.35 0.13 21.95
CA LEU A 77 32.27 -0.70 21.16
C LEU A 77 33.12 0.13 20.20
N ALA A 78 32.68 1.32 19.82
CA ALA A 78 33.48 2.26 19.04
C ALA A 78 34.78 2.65 19.76
N GLY A 79 34.74 2.79 21.09
CA GLY A 79 35.91 3.12 21.90
C GLY A 79 37.00 2.05 21.92
N ILE A 80 36.67 0.82 21.52
CA ILE A 80 37.61 -0.32 21.42
C ILE A 80 37.85 -0.77 19.98
N GLY A 81 37.53 0.08 18.99
CA GLY A 81 37.87 -0.14 17.58
C GLY A 81 36.86 -0.97 16.80
N TYR A 82 35.60 -1.01 17.23
CA TYR A 82 34.51 -1.54 16.41
C TYR A 82 33.76 -0.41 15.69
N HIS A 83 33.18 -0.71 14.53
CA HIS A 83 32.41 0.20 13.72
C HIS A 83 30.98 -0.33 13.57
N LEU A 84 29.99 0.51 13.89
CA LEU A 84 28.58 0.20 13.74
C LEU A 84 28.05 0.82 12.44
N LEU A 85 27.46 -0.01 11.58
CA LEU A 85 26.81 0.39 10.35
C LEU A 85 25.32 0.05 10.46
N ALA A 86 24.48 1.04 10.75
CA ALA A 86 23.04 0.87 10.81
C ALA A 86 22.39 0.95 9.41
N ASP A 87 21.18 0.41 9.27
CA ASP A 87 20.31 0.46 8.09
C ASP A 87 21.05 0.12 6.77
N ARG A 88 21.49 -1.14 6.67
CA ARG A 88 22.26 -1.60 5.51
C ARG A 88 21.38 -2.44 4.59
N ARG A 89 21.25 -1.99 3.35
CA ARG A 89 20.61 -2.77 2.29
C ARG A 89 21.43 -4.02 1.96
N TRP A 90 20.78 -5.17 1.90
CA TRP A 90 21.42 -6.43 1.55
C TRP A 90 21.78 -6.48 0.06
N SER A 91 23.01 -6.87 -0.27
CA SER A 91 23.44 -6.97 -1.66
C SER A 91 22.69 -8.07 -2.41
N GLY A 92 22.20 -7.75 -3.61
CA GLY A 92 21.38 -8.68 -4.40
C GLY A 92 19.92 -8.83 -3.94
N SER A 93 19.48 -8.07 -2.93
CA SER A 93 18.07 -7.97 -2.55
C SER A 93 17.56 -6.53 -2.65
N GLY A 94 16.46 -6.34 -3.36
CA GLY A 94 15.80 -5.03 -3.47
C GLY A 94 15.08 -4.62 -2.20
N THR A 95 14.71 -5.55 -1.32
CA THR A 95 13.80 -5.30 -0.20
C THR A 95 14.33 -5.78 1.15
N ALA A 96 15.46 -6.48 1.18
CA ALA A 96 16.05 -6.90 2.45
C ALA A 96 16.97 -5.80 2.99
N GLN A 97 16.72 -5.43 4.24
CA GLN A 97 17.57 -4.56 5.04
C GLN A 97 18.10 -5.36 6.23
N VAL A 98 19.27 -4.96 6.70
CA VAL A 98 19.89 -5.41 7.93
C VAL A 98 19.90 -4.24 8.88
N ASP A 99 19.34 -4.42 10.07
CA ASP A 99 19.22 -3.34 11.06
C ASP A 99 20.60 -2.78 11.39
N MET A 100 21.57 -3.67 11.68
CA MET A 100 22.93 -3.27 12.04
C MET A 100 23.99 -4.29 11.63
N VAL A 101 25.16 -3.76 11.27
CA VAL A 101 26.40 -4.53 11.08
C VAL A 101 27.47 -3.95 12.00
N VAL A 102 28.05 -4.80 12.85
CA VAL A 102 29.16 -4.45 13.74
C VAL A 102 30.44 -5.07 13.19
N VAL A 103 31.43 -4.25 12.88
CA VAL A 103 32.72 -4.66 12.31
C VAL A 103 33.83 -4.36 13.30
N GLY A 104 34.69 -5.32 13.62
CA GLY A 104 35.88 -5.06 14.43
C GLY A 104 36.88 -6.20 14.39
N ARG A 105 37.82 -6.19 15.33
CA ARG A 105 38.93 -7.15 15.37
C ARG A 105 38.48 -8.61 15.45
N ALA A 106 37.34 -8.89 16.08
CA ALA A 106 36.77 -10.24 16.17
C ALA A 106 36.03 -10.68 14.89
N GLY A 107 35.87 -9.80 13.90
CA GLY A 107 35.15 -10.07 12.65
C GLY A 107 33.91 -9.19 12.48
N VAL A 108 32.95 -9.72 11.72
CA VAL A 108 31.71 -9.03 11.33
C VAL A 108 30.52 -9.75 11.97
N VAL A 109 29.69 -8.99 12.68
CA VAL A 109 28.45 -9.48 13.31
C VAL A 109 27.26 -8.72 12.72
N ILE A 110 26.23 -9.45 12.30
CA ILE A 110 24.94 -8.90 11.90
C ILE A 110 24.01 -8.93 13.12
N VAL A 111 23.40 -7.79 13.44
CA VAL A 111 22.46 -7.67 14.56
C VAL A 111 21.08 -7.33 13.98
N ASP A 112 20.10 -8.20 14.26
CA ASP A 112 18.68 -8.03 13.94
C ASP A 112 17.95 -7.74 15.25
N THR A 113 17.23 -6.62 15.30
CA THR A 113 16.50 -6.16 16.47
C THR A 113 15.03 -6.53 16.31
N LYS A 114 14.48 -7.16 17.34
CA LYS A 114 13.10 -7.66 17.26
C LYS A 114 12.38 -7.54 18.56
N THR A 115 11.33 -6.74 18.58
CA THR A 115 10.48 -6.57 19.75
C THR A 115 9.29 -7.51 19.69
N TRP A 116 9.24 -8.44 20.63
CA TRP A 116 8.16 -9.41 20.74
C TRP A 116 7.31 -8.95 21.92
N ARG A 117 6.00 -8.76 21.72
CA ARG A 117 5.09 -8.63 22.86
C ARG A 117 5.23 -9.91 23.69
N GLY A 118 5.43 -9.76 25.00
CA GLY A 118 5.81 -10.83 25.91
C GLY A 118 4.99 -12.09 25.65
N ARG A 119 5.64 -13.27 25.72
CA ARG A 119 4.91 -14.54 25.64
C ARG A 119 3.82 -14.49 26.70
N GLY A 120 2.57 -14.33 26.29
CA GLY A 120 1.45 -14.61 27.16
C GLY A 120 1.62 -16.02 27.76
N PRO A 121 1.01 -16.32 28.91
CA PRO A 121 1.12 -17.63 29.52
C PRO A 121 0.86 -18.71 28.46
N ARG A 122 1.73 -19.73 28.41
CA ARG A 122 1.55 -20.86 27.50
C ARG A 122 0.15 -21.44 27.75
N ARG A 123 -0.73 -21.38 26.75
CA ARG A 123 -1.92 -22.23 26.77
C ARG A 123 -1.43 -23.68 26.73
N PRO A 124 -1.83 -24.55 27.68
CA PRO A 124 -1.30 -25.90 27.78
C PRO A 124 -1.47 -26.74 26.49
N ASP A 125 -2.45 -26.43 25.64
CA ASP A 125 -2.92 -27.37 24.61
C ASP A 125 -2.86 -26.87 23.16
N HIS A 126 -1.91 -26.01 22.79
CA HIS A 126 -1.77 -25.59 21.40
C HIS A 126 -0.52 -26.17 20.71
N PRO A 127 -0.69 -27.05 19.69
CA PRO A 127 0.43 -27.61 18.96
C PRO A 127 1.17 -26.53 18.16
N ARG A 128 2.50 -26.67 18.10
CA ARG A 128 3.39 -25.70 17.42
C ARG A 128 3.00 -25.54 15.94
N PRO A 129 2.90 -24.33 15.40
CA PRO A 129 2.87 -24.15 13.95
C PRO A 129 4.21 -24.61 13.37
N ARG A 130 4.15 -25.56 12.43
CA ARG A 130 5.32 -26.04 11.67
C ARG A 130 5.89 -24.86 10.88
N GLY A 131 7.13 -24.47 11.19
CA GLY A 131 7.82 -23.40 10.49
C GLY A 131 7.87 -23.65 8.99
N ARG A 132 7.57 -22.62 8.19
CA ARG A 132 7.73 -22.67 6.74
C ARG A 132 9.23 -22.64 6.41
N HIS A 133 9.83 -23.80 6.14
CA HIS A 133 11.15 -23.87 5.54
C HIS A 133 11.08 -23.29 4.12
N ARG A 134 11.66 -22.10 3.91
CA ARG A 134 11.99 -21.63 2.55
C ARG A 134 13.09 -22.54 2.02
N ARG A 135 12.76 -23.36 1.02
CA ARG A 135 13.76 -24.17 0.30
C ARG A 135 14.72 -23.21 -0.40
N HIS A 136 16.00 -23.30 -0.07
CA HIS A 136 17.08 -22.61 -0.78
C HIS A 136 17.08 -23.11 -2.24
N ARG A 137 16.76 -22.24 -3.20
CA ARG A 137 16.90 -22.54 -4.62
C ARG A 137 18.36 -22.26 -5.00
N PRO A 138 19.15 -23.25 -5.44
CA PRO A 138 20.52 -22.99 -5.86
C PRO A 138 20.54 -22.11 -7.13
N PRO A 139 21.58 -21.26 -7.29
CA PRO A 139 21.73 -20.45 -8.50
C PRO A 139 21.88 -21.36 -9.73
N ARG A 140 21.20 -20.99 -10.82
CA ARG A 140 21.33 -21.67 -12.12
C ARG A 140 22.77 -21.47 -12.61
N ARG A 141 23.49 -22.57 -12.86
CA ARG A 141 24.84 -22.54 -13.45
C ARG A 141 24.80 -21.80 -14.80
N PRO A 142 25.79 -20.95 -15.11
CA PRO A 142 25.90 -20.35 -16.44
C PRO A 142 26.14 -21.44 -17.48
N ARG A 143 25.38 -21.39 -18.59
CA ARG A 143 25.64 -22.22 -19.78
C ARG A 143 27.01 -21.85 -20.33
N VAL A 144 27.94 -22.79 -20.30
CA VAL A 144 29.21 -22.71 -21.05
C VAL A 144 28.83 -22.70 -22.53
N GLN A 145 29.02 -21.55 -23.19
CA GLN A 145 28.99 -21.51 -24.65
C GLN A 145 30.31 -22.10 -25.14
N HIS A 146 30.27 -23.30 -25.70
CA HIS A 146 31.38 -23.82 -26.49
C HIS A 146 31.56 -22.90 -27.71
N ARG A 147 32.64 -22.12 -27.72
CA ARG A 147 33.15 -21.52 -28.96
C ARG A 147 33.52 -22.67 -29.89
N GLY A 148 32.76 -22.81 -30.97
CA GLY A 148 33.14 -23.67 -32.09
C GLY A 148 34.47 -23.20 -32.66
N SER A 149 35.48 -24.06 -32.60
CA SER A 149 36.71 -23.93 -33.35
C SER A 149 36.44 -24.53 -34.73
N ILE A 150 36.21 -23.69 -35.74
CA ILE A 150 36.13 -24.12 -37.14
C ILE A 150 37.57 -24.16 -37.66
N GLY A 151 38.20 -25.33 -37.51
CA GLY A 151 39.38 -25.69 -38.30
C GLY A 151 38.93 -26.27 -39.64
N GLY A 152 38.97 -25.46 -40.69
CA GLY A 152 38.72 -25.89 -42.06
C GLY A 152 40.03 -26.10 -42.80
N HIS A 153 40.42 -27.37 -42.95
CA HIS A 153 41.41 -27.83 -43.93
C HIS A 153 40.92 -27.52 -45.36
N GLY A 154 41.76 -26.89 -46.17
CA GLY A 154 41.61 -26.86 -47.63
C GLY A 154 42.67 -27.76 -48.27
N PRO A 155 42.30 -28.70 -49.16
CA PRO A 155 43.27 -29.45 -49.97
C PRO A 155 43.75 -28.59 -51.13
N GLY A 156 45.02 -28.75 -51.51
CA GLY A 156 45.73 -27.85 -52.42
C GLY A 156 45.41 -28.01 -53.91
N ALA A 157 46.05 -27.14 -54.70
CA ALA A 157 46.29 -27.35 -56.11
C ALA A 157 47.54 -26.56 -56.53
N ARG A 158 48.55 -27.32 -56.98
CA ARG A 158 49.57 -27.09 -58.03
C ARG A 158 50.26 -25.73 -58.13
#